data_AF-K7YU05-F1
#
_entry.id   AF-K7YU05-F1
#
_cell.length_a   1.000
_cell.length_b   1.000
_cell.length_c   1.000
_cell.angle_alpha   90.00
_cell.angle_beta   90.00
_cell.angle_gamma   90.00
#
_symmetry.space_group_name_H-M   'P 1'
#
loop_
_entity.id
_entity.type
_entity.pdbx_description
1 polymer ?
#
loop_
_entity_poly.entity_id
_entity_poly.type
_entity_poly.pdbx_seq_one_letter_code
_entity_poly.pdbx_strand_id
1 'polypeptide(L)'
;MNAAKVPEAYSCPLFDNRPHAELISAIDSLSKEVKASPECTGSPSAKSLEDNGNAIKESISALQKLMTAQDPSQVNVNSIESTMASALTAVGNLGDIVNNNNFLNSKCGRQTMSTGKVLLALNDVINGLAPYALFAVSMNAALGPALPFVIGGAVATSGISAIAKMIDQNTLDMSNPEHRKAVLQNTCQYTKVAKKVRFMQLAQSGKIEKITQELEKNVDLYNAKFAKPTGELANLLKYKDSSEKYLSAVGVQYTSDKADITTVEEQILSNNDDLMVCTLANELVNWGADGKTFPSSAILNLERATVQSDRTTKLQALTLKTLHTNSMKRVAEYAAKSGDNEAALKACAQTGRSWIQGIRQAVNTTGNVVAKSKSDLEVQLSTNADYRQWKAQYTLIETERTTIKRVEKAMQQLSQDNSIIDRSELAQRMVNLKSGLFGSRSAWGFGKPPVLAWINHTKTMHDQAVSGFIANMKALRAGSYSLTDAGLGKAFIITPAGGYYQDPVIQAASQKISQNLSNFTLDQLPVGSRENEIACQQLESAWLDWSAAIDHIGAIQFFCDMIDPVLDVKMDSSVVTSCRGNAQLNGRGYVKSTVDLAKQVLSTKGYQNEATLVSKKLKELQCPMPAVSVMNQ
;
A
#
# COMPACT_ATOMS: atom_id res chain seq x y z
N MET A 1 16.29 10.97 -17.55
CA MET A 1 16.09 9.64 -16.95
C MET A 1 14.75 9.70 -16.23
N ASN A 2 13.79 8.85 -16.62
CA ASN A 2 12.48 8.77 -15.96
C ASN A 2 12.64 8.27 -14.51
N ALA A 3 11.69 8.61 -13.64
CA ALA A 3 11.68 8.13 -12.26
C ALA A 3 11.56 6.60 -12.22
N ALA A 4 12.49 5.94 -11.55
CA ALA A 4 12.54 4.48 -11.42
C ALA A 4 11.22 3.93 -10.83
N LYS A 5 10.60 2.95 -11.51
CA LYS A 5 9.51 2.16 -10.91
C LYS A 5 10.13 1.05 -10.07
N VAL A 6 9.82 1.11 -8.78
CA VAL A 6 10.31 0.18 -7.77
C VAL A 6 9.51 -1.12 -7.86
N PRO A 7 10.17 -2.30 -7.90
CA PRO A 7 9.49 -3.58 -7.75
C PRO A 7 8.61 -3.59 -6.49
N GLU A 8 7.42 -4.17 -6.56
CA GLU A 8 6.43 -4.15 -5.46
C GLU A 8 7.00 -4.68 -4.12
N ALA A 9 7.94 -5.65 -4.20
CA ALA A 9 8.68 -6.18 -3.06
C ALA A 9 9.50 -5.13 -2.27
N TYR A 10 9.71 -3.95 -2.85
CA TYR A 10 10.46 -2.84 -2.29
C TYR A 10 9.60 -1.57 -2.10
N SER A 11 8.29 -1.63 -2.41
CA SER A 11 7.35 -0.54 -2.16
C SER A 11 7.15 -0.31 -0.65
N CYS A 12 7.21 0.96 -0.21
CA CYS A 12 7.08 1.33 1.20
C CYS A 12 5.98 2.40 1.39
N PRO A 13 4.69 2.06 1.21
CA PRO A 13 3.61 3.02 1.44
C PRO A 13 3.44 3.31 2.93
N LEU A 14 3.11 4.56 3.27
CA LEU A 14 3.06 5.03 4.67
C LEU A 14 2.05 4.27 5.54
N PHE A 15 0.94 3.86 4.93
CA PHE A 15 -0.05 2.94 5.46
C PHE A 15 -0.18 1.83 4.43
N ASP A 16 0.15 0.59 4.80
CA ASP A 16 -0.04 -0.56 3.92
C ASP A 16 -1.45 -1.10 4.17
N ASN A 17 -2.37 -0.94 3.21
CA ASN A 17 -3.63 -1.70 3.20
C ASN A 17 -3.38 -3.05 2.52
N ARG A 18 -2.64 -3.93 3.20
CA ARG A 18 -2.43 -5.29 2.68
C ARG A 18 -3.72 -6.10 2.82
N PRO A 19 -4.08 -6.90 1.80
CA PRO A 19 -5.19 -7.85 1.89
C PRO A 19 -5.05 -8.76 3.12
N HIS A 20 -6.17 -9.07 3.77
CA HIS A 20 -6.21 -9.94 4.97
C HIS A 20 -5.53 -11.30 4.76
N ALA A 21 -5.57 -11.82 3.53
CA ALA A 21 -4.91 -13.06 3.16
C ALA A 21 -3.38 -13.00 3.30
N GLU A 22 -2.77 -11.83 3.04
CA GLU A 22 -1.31 -11.65 3.16
C GLU A 22 -0.88 -11.60 4.63
N LEU A 23 -1.70 -11.01 5.49
CA LEU A 23 -1.48 -10.97 6.93
C LEU A 23 -1.53 -12.37 7.55
N ILE A 24 -2.54 -13.17 7.20
CA ILE A 24 -2.64 -14.57 7.63
C ILE A 24 -1.47 -15.38 7.08
N SER A 25 -1.10 -15.18 5.81
CA SER A 25 0.07 -15.82 5.18
C SER A 25 1.39 -15.46 5.88
N ALA A 26 1.54 -14.23 6.39
CA ALA A 26 2.71 -13.84 7.16
C ALA A 26 2.79 -14.61 8.48
N ILE A 27 1.67 -14.76 9.19
CA ILE A 27 1.59 -15.54 10.43
C ILE A 27 1.86 -17.03 10.15
N ASP A 28 1.30 -17.57 9.05
CA ASP A 28 1.58 -18.94 8.61
C ASP A 28 3.06 -19.15 8.29
N SER A 29 3.68 -18.18 7.64
CA SER A 29 5.11 -18.21 7.33
C SER A 29 5.96 -18.19 8.61
N LEU A 30 5.59 -17.37 9.59
CA LEU A 30 6.23 -17.35 10.91
C LEU A 30 6.15 -18.72 11.60
N SER A 31 4.94 -19.30 11.69
CA SER A 31 4.75 -20.61 12.30
C SER A 31 5.46 -21.73 11.54
N LYS A 32 5.47 -21.66 10.20
CA LYS A 32 6.12 -22.65 9.35
C LYS A 32 7.64 -22.66 9.49
N GLU A 33 8.28 -21.48 9.52
CA GLU A 33 9.74 -21.38 9.67
C GLU A 33 10.20 -21.90 11.04
N VAL A 34 9.43 -21.63 12.09
CA VAL A 34 9.69 -22.17 13.43
C VAL A 34 9.53 -23.69 13.47
N LYS A 35 8.50 -24.25 12.80
CA LYS A 35 8.26 -25.70 12.74
C LYS A 35 9.25 -26.46 11.85
N ALA A 36 9.71 -25.83 10.78
CA ALA A 36 10.62 -26.44 9.83
C ALA A 36 12.04 -26.64 10.39
N SER A 37 12.38 -25.94 11.47
CA SER A 37 13.66 -26.07 12.15
C SER A 37 13.62 -27.24 13.17
N PRO A 38 14.39 -28.32 12.95
CA PRO A 38 14.42 -29.45 13.88
C PRO A 38 14.86 -29.04 15.29
N GLU A 39 15.72 -28.02 15.37
CA GLU A 39 16.26 -27.42 16.60
C GLU A 39 15.22 -26.62 17.40
N CYS A 40 14.03 -26.38 16.83
CA CYS A 40 12.90 -25.72 17.50
C CYS A 40 11.88 -26.70 18.09
N THR A 41 12.03 -28.00 17.85
CA THR A 41 11.09 -29.03 18.31
C THR A 41 11.07 -29.06 19.84
N GLY A 42 9.90 -28.82 20.45
CA GLY A 42 9.72 -28.83 21.91
C GLY A 42 10.19 -27.56 22.64
N SER A 43 10.65 -26.53 21.92
CA SER A 43 11.03 -25.24 22.53
C SER A 43 9.79 -24.49 23.06
N PRO A 44 9.78 -24.02 24.33
CA PRO A 44 8.71 -23.19 24.86
C PRO A 44 8.48 -21.93 24.03
N SER A 45 9.55 -21.31 23.53
CA SER A 45 9.47 -20.13 22.66
C SER A 45 8.83 -20.43 21.31
N ALA A 46 9.07 -21.62 20.74
CA ALA A 46 8.45 -22.03 19.49
C ALA A 46 6.93 -22.23 19.65
N LYS A 47 6.52 -22.85 20.76
CA LYS A 47 5.10 -23.02 21.10
C LYS A 47 4.42 -21.67 21.37
N SER A 48 5.07 -20.78 22.13
CA SER A 48 4.53 -19.43 22.34
C SER A 48 4.44 -18.60 21.06
N LEU A 49 5.36 -18.75 20.10
CA LEU A 49 5.24 -18.10 18.78
C LEU A 49 4.01 -18.61 18.02
N GLU A 50 3.72 -19.91 18.09
CA GLU A 50 2.54 -20.51 17.47
C GLU A 50 1.24 -20.07 18.13
N ASP A 51 1.16 -20.14 19.47
CA ASP A 51 -0.03 -19.78 20.23
C ASP A 51 -0.40 -18.30 20.03
N ASN A 52 0.58 -17.40 20.08
CA ASN A 52 0.35 -15.97 19.80
C ASN A 52 0.00 -15.73 18.31
N GLY A 53 0.59 -16.50 17.38
CA GLY A 53 0.21 -16.43 15.96
C GLY A 53 -1.26 -16.81 15.73
N ASN A 54 -1.73 -17.89 16.36
CA ASN A 54 -3.13 -18.32 16.26
C ASN A 54 -4.08 -17.30 16.90
N ALA A 55 -3.74 -16.75 18.06
CA ALA A 55 -4.53 -15.70 18.71
C ALA A 55 -4.69 -14.46 17.81
N ILE A 56 -3.65 -14.09 17.06
CA ILE A 56 -3.70 -12.97 16.10
C ILE A 56 -4.63 -13.32 14.93
N LYS A 57 -4.53 -14.52 14.33
CA LYS A 57 -5.41 -14.96 13.23
C LYS A 57 -6.88 -14.96 13.62
N GLU A 58 -7.19 -15.47 14.81
CA GLU A 58 -8.57 -15.49 15.34
C GLU A 58 -9.08 -14.06 15.54
N SER A 59 -8.25 -13.18 16.12
CA SER A 59 -8.61 -11.79 16.34
C SER A 59 -8.82 -11.01 15.04
N ILE A 60 -7.97 -11.22 14.02
CA ILE A 60 -8.14 -10.61 12.69
C ILE A 60 -9.44 -11.09 12.04
N SER A 61 -9.73 -12.38 12.12
CA SER A 61 -10.95 -12.96 11.54
C SER A 61 -12.22 -12.40 12.20
N ALA A 62 -12.18 -12.18 13.52
CA ALA A 62 -13.26 -11.53 14.25
C ALA A 62 -13.40 -10.05 13.89
N LEU A 63 -12.29 -9.29 13.84
CA LEU A 63 -12.29 -7.88 13.43
C LEU A 63 -12.75 -7.68 11.99
N GLN A 64 -12.42 -8.60 11.08
CA GLN A 64 -12.87 -8.57 9.70
C GLN A 64 -14.39 -8.67 9.59
N LYS A 65 -15.01 -9.62 10.32
CA LYS A 65 -16.47 -9.77 10.34
C LYS A 65 -17.18 -8.51 10.82
N LEU A 66 -16.57 -7.78 11.74
CA LEU A 66 -17.10 -6.52 12.26
C LEU A 66 -16.92 -5.35 11.28
N MET A 67 -15.82 -5.33 10.52
CA MET A 67 -15.55 -4.29 9.52
C MET A 67 -16.33 -4.43 8.21
N THR A 68 -16.75 -5.65 7.86
CA THR A 68 -17.59 -5.91 6.68
C THR A 68 -19.09 -5.81 6.97
N ALA A 69 -19.48 -5.58 8.22
CA ALA A 69 -20.87 -5.36 8.59
C ALA A 69 -21.40 -4.05 7.98
N GLN A 70 -22.43 -4.15 7.14
CA GLN A 70 -23.04 -3.00 6.45
C GLN A 70 -23.85 -2.10 7.40
N ASP A 71 -24.18 -2.57 8.61
CA ASP A 71 -24.94 -1.82 9.60
C ASP A 71 -24.07 -1.47 10.83
N PRO A 72 -23.70 -0.18 11.01
CA PRO A 72 -22.90 0.26 12.16
C PRO A 72 -23.55 -0.03 13.53
N SER A 73 -24.88 -0.23 13.58
CA SER A 73 -25.63 -0.52 14.80
C SER A 73 -25.46 -1.96 15.31
N GLN A 74 -25.00 -2.88 14.46
CA GLN A 74 -24.73 -4.28 14.83
C GLN A 74 -23.32 -4.50 15.41
N VAL A 75 -22.51 -3.44 15.47
CA VAL A 75 -21.12 -3.52 15.90
C VAL A 75 -21.04 -3.33 17.41
N ASN A 76 -20.85 -4.42 18.15
CA ASN A 76 -20.62 -4.35 19.60
C ASN A 76 -19.21 -3.80 19.89
N VAL A 77 -19.14 -2.53 20.30
CA VAL A 77 -17.88 -1.81 20.59
C VAL A 77 -17.03 -2.52 21.65
N ASN A 78 -17.65 -3.15 22.65
CA ASN A 78 -16.93 -3.89 23.70
C ASN A 78 -16.25 -5.17 23.16
N SER A 79 -16.84 -5.78 22.11
CA SER A 79 -16.23 -6.93 21.44
C SER A 79 -15.04 -6.54 20.55
N ILE A 80 -15.06 -5.33 19.96
CA ILE A 80 -13.92 -4.78 19.23
C ILE A 80 -12.77 -4.53 20.20
N GLU A 81 -13.07 -3.96 21.37
CA GLU A 81 -12.07 -3.65 22.39
C GLU A 81 -11.34 -4.90 22.91
N SER A 82 -12.08 -5.93 23.32
CA SER A 82 -11.47 -7.16 23.82
C SER A 82 -10.67 -7.89 22.74
N THR A 83 -11.21 -8.00 21.53
CA THR A 83 -10.54 -8.64 20.39
C THR A 83 -9.26 -7.90 20.00
N MET A 84 -9.30 -6.57 20.00
CA MET A 84 -8.13 -5.73 19.71
C MET A 84 -7.08 -5.87 20.81
N ALA A 85 -7.47 -5.81 22.09
CA ALA A 85 -6.55 -5.98 23.21
C ALA A 85 -5.83 -7.33 23.17
N SER A 86 -6.54 -8.42 22.83
CA SER A 86 -5.97 -9.75 22.64
C SER A 86 -4.97 -9.79 21.47
N ALA A 87 -5.33 -9.21 20.31
CA ALA A 87 -4.43 -9.13 19.16
C ALA A 87 -3.13 -8.38 19.50
N LEU A 88 -3.26 -7.23 20.17
CA LEU A 88 -2.13 -6.38 20.53
C LEU A 88 -1.22 -7.03 21.58
N THR A 89 -1.81 -7.68 22.57
CA THR A 89 -1.06 -8.46 23.58
C THR A 89 -0.28 -9.58 22.92
N ALA A 90 -0.90 -10.31 21.99
CA ALA A 90 -0.24 -11.39 21.27
C ALA A 90 0.93 -10.89 20.40
N VAL A 91 0.76 -9.75 19.72
CA VAL A 91 1.86 -9.12 18.95
C VAL A 91 2.98 -8.62 19.86
N GLY A 92 2.65 -8.05 21.02
CA GLY A 92 3.63 -7.66 22.04
C GLY A 92 4.47 -8.84 22.51
N ASN A 93 3.80 -9.95 22.87
CA ASN A 93 4.45 -11.20 23.28
C ASN A 93 5.35 -11.77 22.18
N LEU A 94 4.92 -11.75 20.90
CA LEU A 94 5.78 -12.15 19.77
C LEU A 94 7.05 -11.28 19.70
N GLY A 95 6.89 -9.97 19.84
CA GLY A 95 8.01 -9.03 19.87
C GLY A 95 8.99 -9.31 21.00
N ASP A 96 8.49 -9.61 22.20
CA ASP A 96 9.31 -9.92 23.37
C ASP A 96 10.06 -11.25 23.22
N ILE A 97 9.41 -12.28 22.67
CA ILE A 97 10.05 -13.59 22.40
C ILE A 97 11.19 -13.42 21.39
N VAL A 98 10.95 -12.70 20.28
CA VAL A 98 11.96 -12.47 19.23
C VAL A 98 13.12 -11.60 19.73
N ASN A 99 12.88 -10.71 20.71
CA ASN A 99 13.93 -9.89 21.30
C ASN A 99 14.64 -10.56 22.50
N ASN A 100 14.14 -11.69 22.99
CA ASN A 100 14.68 -12.36 24.17
C ASN A 100 16.06 -12.95 23.88
N ASN A 101 17.06 -12.60 24.69
CA ASN A 101 18.43 -13.10 24.56
C ASN A 101 18.52 -14.63 24.67
N ASN A 102 17.64 -15.28 25.45
CA ASN A 102 17.62 -16.73 25.57
C ASN A 102 17.14 -17.39 24.27
N PHE A 103 16.13 -16.81 23.63
CA PHE A 103 15.67 -17.27 22.32
C PHE A 103 16.74 -17.03 21.27
N LEU A 104 17.25 -15.79 21.14
CA LEU A 104 18.24 -15.41 20.14
C LEU A 104 19.56 -16.20 20.24
N ASN A 105 19.95 -16.63 21.45
CA ASN A 105 21.14 -17.46 21.65
C ASN A 105 20.89 -18.97 21.59
N SER A 106 19.63 -19.41 21.57
CA SER A 106 19.29 -20.81 21.36
C SER A 106 19.58 -21.25 19.93
N LYS A 107 19.78 -22.55 19.71
CA LYS A 107 19.94 -23.11 18.35
C LYS A 107 18.72 -22.83 17.48
N CYS A 108 17.52 -22.98 18.04
CA CYS A 108 16.26 -22.61 17.41
C CYS A 108 16.25 -21.16 16.94
N GLY A 109 16.52 -20.21 17.85
CA GLY A 109 16.50 -18.79 17.52
C GLY A 109 17.59 -18.40 16.53
N ARG A 110 18.82 -18.90 16.67
CA ARG A 110 19.90 -18.61 15.69
C ARG A 110 19.54 -19.08 14.29
N GLN A 111 18.98 -20.28 14.15
CA GLN A 111 18.59 -20.84 12.85
C GLN A 111 17.34 -20.16 12.27
N THR A 112 16.39 -19.81 13.12
CA THR A 112 15.14 -19.14 12.71
C THR A 112 15.39 -17.66 12.34
N MET A 113 16.34 -17.02 13.01
CA MET A 113 16.71 -15.63 12.77
C MET A 113 17.67 -15.48 11.59
N SER A 114 18.55 -16.45 11.35
CA SER A 114 19.47 -16.43 10.20
C SER A 114 18.77 -16.47 8.85
N THR A 115 17.50 -16.90 8.79
CA THR A 115 16.71 -16.83 7.54
C THR A 115 16.10 -15.45 7.30
N GLY A 116 16.06 -14.57 8.31
CA GLY A 116 15.43 -13.23 8.23
C GLY A 116 13.91 -13.24 8.11
N LYS A 117 13.28 -14.36 7.71
CA LYS A 117 11.84 -14.46 7.42
C LYS A 117 10.94 -14.19 8.61
N VAL A 118 11.37 -14.56 9.81
CA VAL A 118 10.62 -14.28 11.06
C VAL A 118 10.51 -12.78 11.34
N LEU A 119 11.55 -12.02 11.01
CA LEU A 119 11.53 -10.56 11.12
C LEU A 119 10.61 -9.92 10.08
N LEU A 120 10.61 -10.45 8.85
CA LEU A 120 9.69 -9.99 7.79
C LEU A 120 8.24 -10.29 8.15
N ALA A 121 7.96 -11.50 8.66
CA ALA A 121 6.61 -11.93 9.04
C ALA A 121 6.07 -11.14 10.23
N LEU A 122 6.87 -10.93 11.29
CA LEU A 122 6.47 -10.08 12.41
C LEU A 122 6.17 -8.64 11.95
N ASN A 123 6.98 -8.12 11.03
CA ASN A 123 6.77 -6.81 10.43
C ASN A 123 5.46 -6.74 9.62
N ASP A 124 5.18 -7.74 8.79
CA ASP A 124 3.94 -7.82 8.01
C ASP A 124 2.71 -7.90 8.92
N VAL A 125 2.83 -8.60 10.06
CA VAL A 125 1.77 -8.70 11.07
C VAL A 125 1.40 -7.35 11.68
N ILE A 126 2.41 -6.55 12.06
CA ILE A 126 2.21 -5.23 12.66
C ILE A 126 1.55 -4.28 11.65
N ASN A 127 2.03 -4.28 10.41
CA ASN A 127 1.47 -3.41 9.36
C ASN A 127 0.04 -3.79 9.01
N GLY A 128 -0.27 -5.08 8.95
CA GLY A 128 -1.63 -5.55 8.68
C GLY A 128 -2.62 -5.24 9.79
N LEU A 129 -2.18 -5.10 11.05
CA LEU A 129 -3.05 -4.77 12.18
C LEU A 129 -3.27 -3.26 12.37
N ALA A 130 -2.38 -2.41 11.85
CA ALA A 130 -2.48 -0.96 12.04
C ALA A 130 -3.81 -0.33 11.56
N PRO A 131 -4.38 -0.70 10.39
CA PRO A 131 -5.68 -0.18 9.94
C PRO A 131 -6.84 -0.52 10.88
N TYR A 132 -6.80 -1.71 11.49
CA TYR A 132 -7.83 -2.16 12.43
C TYR A 132 -7.75 -1.42 13.76
N ALA A 133 -6.53 -1.25 14.27
CA ALA A 133 -6.31 -0.53 15.50
C ALA A 133 -6.64 0.97 15.34
N LEU A 134 -6.35 1.57 14.17
CA LEU A 134 -6.83 2.92 13.82
C LEU A 134 -8.35 3.02 13.78
N PHE A 135 -9.02 2.04 13.15
CA PHE A 135 -10.47 1.98 13.11
C PHE A 135 -11.07 1.89 14.51
N ALA A 136 -10.56 0.99 15.36
CA ALA A 136 -11.03 0.81 16.73
C ALA A 136 -10.86 2.08 17.57
N VAL A 137 -9.69 2.73 17.52
CA VAL A 137 -9.45 4.01 18.23
C VAL A 137 -10.34 5.14 17.69
N SER A 138 -10.62 5.15 16.38
CA SER A 138 -11.54 6.14 15.79
C SER A 138 -13.00 5.96 16.22
N MET A 139 -13.36 4.79 16.77
CA MET A 139 -14.68 4.48 17.29
C MET A 139 -14.80 4.70 18.79
N ASN A 140 -13.74 4.45 19.56
CA ASN A 140 -13.74 4.63 21.01
C ASN A 140 -12.38 5.15 21.51
N ALA A 141 -12.40 6.31 22.20
CA ALA A 141 -11.21 6.91 22.79
C ALA A 141 -10.59 6.08 23.92
N ALA A 142 -11.38 5.23 24.60
CA ALA A 142 -10.91 4.33 25.67
C ALA A 142 -9.85 3.32 25.17
N LEU A 143 -9.75 3.12 23.85
CA LEU A 143 -8.73 2.32 23.19
C LEU A 143 -7.41 3.06 22.97
N GLY A 144 -7.23 4.24 23.56
CA GLY A 144 -5.96 4.99 23.57
C GLY A 144 -4.71 4.14 23.88
N PRO A 145 -4.74 3.16 24.80
CA PRO A 145 -3.60 2.27 25.07
C PRO A 145 -3.15 1.39 23.87
N ALA A 146 -3.98 1.24 22.83
CA ALA A 146 -3.61 0.53 21.59
C ALA A 146 -2.71 1.36 20.66
N LEU A 147 -2.63 2.68 20.87
CA LEU A 147 -1.96 3.61 19.97
C LEU A 147 -0.44 3.44 19.84
N PRO A 148 0.32 3.09 20.88
CA PRO A 148 1.74 2.76 20.73
C PRO A 148 1.98 1.61 19.73
N PHE A 149 1.02 0.67 19.60
CA PHE A 149 1.07 -0.40 18.61
C PHE A 149 0.65 0.08 17.21
N VAL A 150 -0.39 0.92 17.12
CA VAL A 150 -0.80 1.60 15.86
C VAL A 150 0.35 2.40 15.24
N ILE A 151 1.11 3.08 16.10
CA ILE A 151 2.25 3.93 15.74
C ILE A 151 3.51 3.08 15.50
N GLY A 152 3.50 1.80 15.90
CA GLY A 152 4.59 0.84 15.69
C GLY A 152 5.74 0.95 16.71
N GLY A 153 5.57 1.73 17.77
CA GLY A 153 6.64 2.08 18.72
C GLY A 153 7.11 0.94 19.63
N ALA A 154 6.25 -0.01 19.96
CA ALA A 154 6.59 -1.10 20.90
C ALA A 154 7.18 -2.35 20.23
N VAL A 155 6.93 -2.57 18.94
CA VAL A 155 7.23 -3.86 18.27
C VAL A 155 8.17 -3.70 17.07
N ALA A 156 8.16 -2.55 16.39
CA ALA A 156 9.25 -2.22 15.44
C ALA A 156 10.61 -2.15 16.18
N THR A 157 10.60 -1.76 17.46
CA THR A 157 11.76 -1.86 18.36
C THR A 157 12.33 -3.26 18.44
N SER A 158 11.50 -4.30 18.52
CA SER A 158 11.96 -5.67 18.69
C SER A 158 12.55 -6.24 17.41
N GLY A 159 11.91 -6.02 16.25
CA GLY A 159 12.45 -6.46 14.95
C GLY A 159 13.78 -5.77 14.60
N ILE A 160 13.85 -4.45 14.80
CA ILE A 160 15.06 -3.67 14.54
C ILE A 160 16.15 -3.97 15.58
N SER A 161 15.81 -4.16 16.86
CA SER A 161 16.78 -4.56 17.89
C SER A 161 17.34 -5.96 17.64
N ALA A 162 16.53 -6.89 17.14
CA ALA A 162 16.98 -8.24 16.81
C ALA A 162 17.91 -8.24 15.58
N ILE A 163 17.63 -7.42 14.56
CA ILE A 163 18.59 -7.14 13.47
C ILE A 163 19.86 -6.52 14.05
N ALA A 164 19.73 -5.51 14.91
CA ALA A 164 20.88 -4.87 15.54
C ALA A 164 21.76 -5.89 16.28
N LYS A 165 21.16 -6.80 17.05
CA LYS A 165 21.85 -7.91 17.74
C LYS A 165 22.47 -8.93 16.78
N MET A 166 21.79 -9.30 15.69
CA MET A 166 22.36 -10.19 14.66
C MET A 166 23.63 -9.57 14.04
N ILE A 167 23.62 -8.26 13.84
CA ILE A 167 24.76 -7.53 13.30
C ILE A 167 25.88 -7.38 14.34
N ASP A 168 25.55 -7.17 15.62
CA ASP A 168 26.54 -7.16 16.71
C ASP A 168 27.22 -8.53 16.89
N GLN A 169 26.53 -9.61 16.52
CA GLN A 169 27.07 -10.97 16.45
C GLN A 169 27.80 -11.27 15.11
N ASN A 170 27.99 -10.27 14.25
CA ASN A 170 28.64 -10.37 12.93
C ASN A 170 27.98 -11.38 11.97
N THR A 171 26.67 -11.65 12.14
CA THR A 171 25.92 -12.63 11.35
C THR A 171 25.21 -12.04 10.14
N LEU A 172 25.26 -10.71 9.96
CA LEU A 172 24.62 -10.02 8.84
C LEU A 172 25.48 -10.06 7.58
N ASP A 173 25.22 -11.08 6.76
CA ASP A 173 25.80 -11.17 5.42
C ASP A 173 24.94 -10.45 4.37
N MET A 174 25.45 -9.36 3.80
CA MET A 174 24.80 -8.63 2.69
C MET A 174 24.80 -9.39 1.37
N SER A 175 25.55 -10.50 1.24
CA SER A 175 25.45 -11.42 0.11
C SER A 175 24.15 -12.23 0.13
N ASN A 176 23.54 -12.41 1.31
CA ASN A 176 22.26 -13.09 1.48
C ASN A 176 21.08 -12.17 1.08
N PRO A 177 20.25 -12.56 0.08
CA PRO A 177 19.06 -11.79 -0.33
C PRO A 177 18.08 -11.47 0.80
N GLU A 178 17.87 -12.40 1.75
CA GLU A 178 16.92 -12.21 2.85
C GLU A 178 17.42 -11.17 3.86
N HIS A 179 18.74 -11.12 4.13
CA HIS A 179 19.32 -10.08 4.97
C HIS A 179 19.19 -8.69 4.33
N ARG A 180 19.39 -8.59 3.00
CA ARG A 180 19.19 -7.32 2.27
C ARG A 180 17.73 -6.87 2.33
N LYS A 181 16.80 -7.80 2.13
CA LYS A 181 15.36 -7.55 2.24
C LYS A 181 14.98 -7.12 3.65
N ALA A 182 15.53 -7.77 4.68
CA ALA A 182 15.30 -7.43 6.07
C ALA A 182 15.77 -6.01 6.40
N VAL A 183 16.99 -5.61 6.00
CA VAL A 183 17.46 -4.24 6.22
C VAL A 183 16.54 -3.23 5.53
N LEU A 184 16.21 -3.44 4.26
CA LEU A 184 15.32 -2.56 3.51
C LEU A 184 13.94 -2.42 4.17
N GLN A 185 13.30 -3.53 4.51
CA GLN A 185 11.97 -3.51 5.15
C GLN A 185 12.02 -2.85 6.53
N ASN A 186 13.05 -3.10 7.33
CA ASN A 186 13.17 -2.50 8.66
C ASN A 186 13.49 -1.00 8.60
N THR A 187 14.29 -0.56 7.62
CA THR A 187 14.51 0.87 7.36
C THR A 187 13.24 1.56 6.87
N CYS A 188 12.47 0.89 6.01
CA CYS A 188 11.13 1.34 5.61
C CYS A 188 10.22 1.49 6.84
N GLN A 189 10.17 0.49 7.72
CA GLN A 189 9.38 0.56 8.95
C GLN A 189 9.81 1.68 9.87
N TYR A 190 11.10 1.84 10.10
CA TYR A 190 11.60 2.95 10.90
C TYR A 190 11.10 4.28 10.36
N THR A 191 11.14 4.47 9.04
CA THR A 191 10.66 5.70 8.39
C THR A 191 9.15 5.88 8.59
N LYS A 192 8.35 4.81 8.45
CA LYS A 192 6.91 4.85 8.73
C LYS A 192 6.63 5.22 10.19
N VAL A 193 7.28 4.54 11.14
CA VAL A 193 7.14 4.78 12.58
C VAL A 193 7.57 6.21 12.92
N ALA A 194 8.70 6.68 12.42
CA ALA A 194 9.18 8.05 12.64
C ALA A 194 8.18 9.10 12.14
N LYS A 195 7.58 8.89 10.96
CA LYS A 195 6.50 9.76 10.45
C LYS A 195 5.25 9.70 11.32
N LYS A 196 4.81 8.51 11.76
CA LYS A 196 3.66 8.34 12.67
C LYS A 196 3.89 8.99 14.04
N VAL A 197 5.08 8.85 14.63
CA VAL A 197 5.48 9.52 15.88
C VAL A 197 5.46 11.03 15.71
N ARG A 198 5.97 11.56 14.59
CA ARG A 198 5.89 12.99 14.26
C ARG A 198 4.45 13.46 14.13
N PHE A 199 3.57 12.70 13.48
CA PHE A 199 2.15 13.04 13.40
C PHE A 199 1.48 13.05 14.76
N MET A 200 1.78 12.10 15.63
CA MET A 200 1.28 12.11 17.00
C MET A 200 1.75 13.36 17.78
N GLN A 201 3.03 13.76 17.64
CA GLN A 201 3.56 14.99 18.23
C GLN A 201 2.86 16.25 17.67
N LEU A 202 2.54 16.26 16.36
CA LEU A 202 1.79 17.34 15.73
C LEU A 202 0.33 17.38 16.20
N ALA A 203 -0.31 16.23 16.37
CA ALA A 203 -1.69 16.13 16.85
C ALA A 203 -1.81 16.64 18.29
N GLN A 204 -0.90 16.21 19.15
CA GLN A 204 -0.82 16.67 20.53
C GLN A 204 -0.42 18.15 20.68
N SER A 205 0.13 18.77 19.63
CA SER A 205 0.40 20.22 19.60
C SER A 205 -0.68 21.02 18.87
N GLY A 206 -1.85 20.41 18.61
CA GLY A 206 -3.00 21.06 17.98
C GLY A 206 -2.81 21.35 16.49
N LYS A 207 -1.80 20.77 15.84
CA LYS A 207 -1.47 21.00 14.41
C LYS A 207 -2.01 19.90 13.51
N ILE A 208 -3.22 19.41 13.78
CA ILE A 208 -3.85 18.31 13.04
C ILE A 208 -4.04 18.67 11.56
N GLU A 209 -4.39 19.92 11.25
CA GLU A 209 -4.52 20.42 9.87
C GLU A 209 -3.24 20.25 9.04
N LYS A 210 -2.06 20.40 9.65
CA LYS A 210 -0.78 20.17 8.96
C LYS A 210 -0.56 18.69 8.64
N ILE A 211 -1.07 17.79 9.48
CA ILE A 211 -1.02 16.34 9.24
C ILE A 211 -1.90 16.00 8.04
N THR A 212 -3.15 16.51 8.03
CA THR A 212 -4.09 16.29 6.93
C THR A 212 -3.52 16.82 5.61
N GLN A 213 -2.97 18.04 5.59
CA GLN A 213 -2.32 18.62 4.41
C GLN A 213 -1.12 17.80 3.91
N GLU A 214 -0.25 17.32 4.81
CA GLU A 214 0.90 16.49 4.43
C GLU A 214 0.48 15.10 3.91
N LEU A 215 -0.60 14.54 4.46
CA LEU A 215 -1.18 13.26 4.01
C LEU A 215 -1.90 13.41 2.65
N GLU A 216 -2.68 14.48 2.47
CA GLU A 216 -3.38 14.80 1.23
C GLU A 216 -2.43 15.16 0.10
N LYS A 217 -1.31 15.84 0.39
CA LYS A 217 -0.27 16.12 -0.63
C LYS A 217 0.30 14.85 -1.25
N ASN A 218 0.37 13.74 -0.51
CA ASN A 218 0.78 12.45 -1.06
C ASN A 218 -0.30 11.86 -1.98
N VAL A 219 -1.58 12.07 -1.66
CA VAL A 219 -2.72 11.72 -2.53
C VAL A 219 -2.72 12.57 -3.80
N ASP A 220 -2.32 13.84 -3.72
CA ASP A 220 -2.23 14.74 -4.87
C ASP A 220 -1.12 14.37 -5.86
N LEU A 221 -0.01 13.81 -5.38
CA LEU A 221 1.04 13.23 -6.23
C LEU A 221 0.53 12.02 -7.02
N TYR A 222 -0.40 11.24 -6.46
CA TYR A 222 -1.12 10.23 -7.22
C TYR A 222 -2.07 10.89 -8.22
N ASN A 223 -2.89 11.87 -7.80
CA ASN A 223 -3.83 12.63 -8.65
C ASN A 223 -3.15 13.28 -9.88
N ALA A 224 -1.91 13.74 -9.77
CA ALA A 224 -1.17 14.37 -10.86
C ALA A 224 -0.91 13.44 -12.06
N LYS A 225 -0.86 12.11 -11.85
CA LYS A 225 -0.80 11.12 -12.95
C LYS A 225 -2.13 10.96 -13.70
N PHE A 226 -3.24 11.46 -13.15
CA PHE A 226 -4.60 11.33 -13.69
C PHE A 226 -5.14 12.60 -14.35
N ALA A 227 -4.36 13.68 -14.44
CA ALA A 227 -4.84 14.98 -14.91
C ALA A 227 -5.29 15.01 -16.39
N LYS A 228 -5.15 13.91 -17.14
CA LYS A 228 -5.58 13.79 -18.55
C LYS A 228 -6.25 12.43 -18.83
N PRO A 229 -7.50 12.20 -18.39
CA PRO A 229 -8.24 11.00 -18.77
C PRO A 229 -8.49 10.95 -20.29
N THR A 230 -8.64 9.75 -20.84
CA THR A 230 -9.12 9.57 -22.22
C THR A 230 -10.53 10.14 -22.35
N GLY A 231 -10.93 10.57 -23.55
CA GLY A 231 -12.27 11.15 -23.78
C GLY A 231 -13.40 10.19 -23.41
N GLU A 232 -13.20 8.88 -23.62
CA GLU A 232 -14.15 7.83 -23.24
C GLU A 232 -14.25 7.68 -21.72
N LEU A 233 -13.12 7.61 -21.01
CA LEU A 233 -13.10 7.56 -19.54
C LEU A 233 -13.76 8.80 -18.94
N ALA A 234 -13.51 10.00 -19.49
CA ALA A 234 -14.12 11.24 -19.00
C ALA A 234 -15.66 11.19 -19.07
N ASN A 235 -16.22 10.61 -20.13
CA ASN A 235 -17.67 10.45 -20.28
C ASN A 235 -18.24 9.41 -19.31
N LEU A 236 -17.55 8.29 -19.12
CA LEU A 236 -17.93 7.26 -18.14
C LEU A 236 -17.92 7.81 -16.71
N LEU A 237 -16.91 8.61 -16.36
CA LEU A 237 -16.82 9.25 -15.05
C LEU A 237 -17.92 10.29 -14.83
N LYS A 238 -18.28 11.07 -15.85
CA LYS A 238 -19.44 11.99 -15.78
C LYS A 238 -20.75 11.22 -15.58
N TYR A 239 -20.95 10.12 -16.31
CA TYR A 239 -22.13 9.28 -16.15
C TYR A 239 -22.21 8.67 -14.75
N LYS A 240 -21.08 8.17 -14.24
CA LYS A 240 -20.96 7.69 -12.85
C LYS A 240 -21.32 8.79 -11.84
N ASP A 241 -20.69 9.96 -11.91
CA ASP A 241 -20.93 11.08 -10.98
C ASP A 241 -22.40 11.53 -10.98
N SER A 242 -23.03 11.64 -12.15
CA SER A 242 -24.46 11.98 -12.25
C SER A 242 -25.35 10.93 -11.60
N SER A 243 -25.03 9.65 -11.77
CA SER A 243 -25.81 8.52 -11.24
C SER A 243 -25.61 8.39 -9.72
N GLU A 244 -24.37 8.59 -9.23
CA GLU A 244 -24.07 8.56 -7.79
C GLU A 244 -24.68 9.74 -7.05
N LYS A 245 -24.68 10.96 -7.62
CA LYS A 245 -25.39 12.12 -7.04
C LYS A 245 -26.88 11.87 -6.89
N TYR A 246 -27.51 11.29 -7.91
CA TYR A 246 -28.92 10.92 -7.86
C TYR A 246 -29.20 9.89 -6.76
N LEU A 247 -28.39 8.83 -6.68
CA LEU A 247 -28.53 7.78 -5.66
C LEU A 247 -28.18 8.28 -4.24
N SER A 248 -27.26 9.22 -4.09
CA SER A 248 -26.88 9.83 -2.81
C SER A 248 -28.01 10.69 -2.23
N ALA A 249 -28.71 11.47 -3.07
CA ALA A 249 -29.86 12.25 -2.64
C ALA A 249 -30.99 11.36 -2.07
N VAL A 250 -31.24 10.20 -2.69
CA VAL A 250 -32.19 9.19 -2.17
C VAL A 250 -31.66 8.54 -0.89
N GLY A 251 -30.35 8.27 -0.81
CA GLY A 251 -29.72 7.61 0.34
C GLY A 251 -29.71 8.44 1.63
N VAL A 252 -29.57 9.77 1.54
CA VAL A 252 -29.63 10.65 2.72
C VAL A 252 -31.01 10.60 3.36
N GLN A 253 -32.07 10.74 2.56
CA GLN A 253 -33.44 10.70 3.08
C GLN A 253 -33.82 9.30 3.56
N TYR A 254 -33.39 8.24 2.87
CA TYR A 254 -33.54 6.84 3.34
C TYR A 254 -32.96 6.62 4.74
N THR A 255 -31.79 7.21 5.04
CA THR A 255 -31.14 7.04 6.35
C THR A 255 -31.95 7.70 7.47
N SER A 256 -32.52 8.89 7.21
CA SER A 256 -33.46 9.54 8.13
C SER A 256 -34.69 8.66 8.34
N ASP A 257 -35.35 8.24 7.25
CA ASP A 257 -36.57 7.45 7.32
C ASP A 257 -36.35 6.09 8.02
N LYS A 258 -35.14 5.50 7.91
CA LYS A 258 -34.75 4.27 8.63
C LYS A 258 -34.58 4.52 10.12
N ALA A 259 -33.99 5.64 10.52
CA ALA A 259 -33.88 6.00 11.93
C ALA A 259 -35.28 6.24 12.53
N ASP A 260 -36.11 7.02 11.85
CA ASP A 260 -37.47 7.37 12.28
C ASP A 260 -38.34 6.11 12.44
N ILE A 261 -38.34 5.18 11.47
CA ILE A 261 -39.12 3.94 11.59
C ILE A 261 -38.59 3.02 12.70
N THR A 262 -37.28 3.00 12.95
CA THR A 262 -36.68 2.18 14.02
C THR A 262 -37.11 2.71 15.39
N THR A 263 -37.06 4.03 15.60
CA THR A 263 -37.54 4.66 16.84
C THR A 263 -39.02 4.41 17.07
N VAL A 264 -39.85 4.51 16.02
CA VAL A 264 -41.29 4.20 16.12
C VAL A 264 -41.53 2.74 16.47
N GLU A 265 -40.80 1.80 15.87
CA GLU A 265 -40.91 0.37 16.19
C GLU A 265 -40.47 0.06 17.63
N GLU A 266 -39.39 0.68 18.12
CA GLU A 266 -38.94 0.56 19.51
C GLU A 266 -39.99 1.06 20.51
N GLN A 267 -40.66 2.18 20.19
CA GLN A 267 -41.76 2.70 21.02
C GLN A 267 -42.97 1.76 21.06
N ILE A 268 -43.30 1.11 19.94
CA ILE A 268 -44.39 0.13 19.89
C ILE A 268 -44.01 -1.17 20.61
N LEU A 269 -42.76 -1.63 20.48
CA LEU A 269 -42.29 -2.86 21.13
C LEU A 269 -42.12 -2.70 22.64
N SER A 270 -41.71 -1.51 23.10
CA SER A 270 -41.56 -1.21 24.53
C SER A 270 -42.90 -0.96 25.23
N ASN A 271 -43.96 -0.64 24.49
CA ASN A 271 -45.29 -0.42 25.03
C ASN A 271 -46.40 -0.93 24.10
N ASN A 272 -46.98 -2.09 24.45
CA ASN A 272 -48.01 -2.77 23.66
C ASN A 272 -49.44 -2.25 23.88
N ASP A 273 -49.63 -1.19 24.67
CA ASP A 273 -50.95 -0.61 24.92
C ASP A 273 -51.60 -0.10 23.62
N ASP A 274 -52.82 -0.53 23.34
CA ASP A 274 -53.57 -0.16 22.12
C ASP A 274 -53.85 1.35 22.07
N LEU A 275 -53.98 2.01 23.23
CA LEU A 275 -54.12 3.47 23.29
C LEU A 275 -52.85 4.19 22.85
N MET A 276 -51.69 3.76 23.34
CA MET A 276 -50.40 4.31 22.93
C MET A 276 -50.16 4.10 21.44
N VAL A 277 -50.40 2.89 20.93
CA VAL A 277 -50.18 2.54 19.52
C VAL A 277 -51.13 3.30 18.59
N CYS A 278 -52.41 3.43 18.95
CA CYS A 278 -53.37 4.22 18.17
C CYS A 278 -53.00 5.70 18.15
N THR A 279 -52.61 6.27 19.30
CA THR A 279 -52.20 7.67 19.42
C THR A 279 -50.95 7.96 18.59
N LEU A 280 -49.92 7.12 18.71
CA LEU A 280 -48.69 7.21 17.93
C LEU A 280 -48.97 7.11 16.42
N ALA A 281 -49.78 6.16 16.00
CA ALA A 281 -50.15 6.02 14.59
C ALA A 281 -50.91 7.25 14.08
N ASN A 282 -51.81 7.83 14.87
CA ASN A 282 -52.54 9.05 14.49
C ASN A 282 -51.63 10.28 14.39
N GLU A 283 -50.67 10.44 15.31
CA GLU A 283 -49.65 11.50 15.22
C GLU A 283 -48.80 11.37 13.95
N LEU A 284 -48.40 10.15 13.59
CA LEU A 284 -47.67 9.90 12.34
C LEU A 284 -48.51 10.23 11.10
N VAL A 285 -49.83 10.04 11.14
CA VAL A 285 -50.73 10.50 10.06
C VAL A 285 -50.69 12.03 9.93
N ASN A 286 -50.71 12.74 11.06
CA ASN A 286 -50.67 14.20 11.09
C ASN A 286 -49.33 14.73 10.57
N TRP A 287 -48.21 14.09 10.94
CA TRP A 287 -46.89 14.47 10.43
C TRP A 287 -46.81 14.26 8.92
N GLY A 288 -47.20 13.09 8.42
CA GLY A 288 -47.19 12.78 6.99
C GLY A 288 -48.20 13.56 6.14
N ALA A 289 -49.06 14.41 6.72
CA ALA A 289 -50.10 15.13 5.99
C ALA A 289 -49.53 16.13 4.97
N ASP A 290 -48.31 16.63 5.19
CA ASP A 290 -47.61 17.51 4.24
C ASP A 290 -47.09 16.79 2.99
N GLY A 291 -47.17 15.45 3.00
CA GLY A 291 -46.72 14.56 1.95
C GLY A 291 -45.21 14.53 1.75
N LYS A 292 -44.42 15.17 2.60
CA LYS A 292 -42.96 15.33 2.45
C LYS A 292 -42.16 14.82 3.64
N THR A 293 -42.72 14.88 4.83
CA THR A 293 -42.09 14.40 6.06
C THR A 293 -42.41 12.94 6.31
N PHE A 294 -41.67 12.32 7.23
CA PHE A 294 -41.94 10.96 7.65
C PHE A 294 -43.37 10.86 8.21
N PRO A 295 -44.16 9.85 7.82
CA PRO A 295 -43.81 8.66 7.04
C PRO A 295 -43.97 8.74 5.52
N SER A 296 -44.45 9.86 4.96
CA SER A 296 -44.66 10.01 3.51
C SER A 296 -43.36 10.15 2.71
N SER A 297 -42.29 10.69 3.31
CA SER A 297 -40.93 10.70 2.75
C SER A 297 -40.45 9.31 2.32
N ALA A 298 -40.70 8.29 3.15
CA ALA A 298 -40.28 6.91 2.90
C ALA A 298 -40.89 6.32 1.63
N ILE A 299 -42.15 6.65 1.35
CA ILE A 299 -42.86 6.22 0.14
C ILE A 299 -42.37 6.99 -1.08
N LEU A 300 -42.20 8.31 -0.95
CA LEU A 300 -41.65 9.13 -2.04
C LEU A 300 -40.24 8.71 -2.45
N ASN A 301 -39.41 8.32 -1.49
CA ASN A 301 -38.08 7.80 -1.78
C ASN A 301 -38.10 6.47 -2.51
N LEU A 302 -39.01 5.57 -2.15
CA LEU A 302 -39.20 4.33 -2.87
C LEU A 302 -39.62 4.60 -4.33
N GLU A 303 -40.53 5.55 -4.56
CA GLU A 303 -40.92 5.93 -5.93
C GLU A 303 -39.74 6.49 -6.72
N ARG A 304 -38.95 7.39 -6.12
CA ARG A 304 -37.75 7.94 -6.75
C ARG A 304 -36.72 6.84 -7.05
N ALA A 305 -36.42 5.98 -6.08
CA ALA A 305 -35.47 4.88 -6.26
C ALA A 305 -35.87 3.92 -7.39
N THR A 306 -37.16 3.74 -7.62
CA THR A 306 -37.68 2.76 -8.58
C THR A 306 -37.91 3.29 -10.00
N VAL A 307 -37.65 4.58 -10.26
CA VAL A 307 -37.85 5.19 -11.61
C VAL A 307 -37.14 4.42 -12.72
N GLN A 308 -35.93 3.91 -12.45
CA GLN A 308 -35.12 3.16 -13.42
C GLN A 308 -35.13 1.64 -13.17
N SER A 309 -35.92 1.15 -12.22
CA SER A 309 -36.02 -0.28 -11.91
C SER A 309 -36.93 -1.04 -12.89
N ASP A 310 -36.90 -2.36 -12.76
CA ASP A 310 -37.78 -3.27 -13.50
C ASP A 310 -39.28 -3.08 -13.17
N ARG A 311 -40.14 -3.65 -14.01
CA ARG A 311 -41.60 -3.51 -13.91
C ARG A 311 -42.15 -4.05 -12.58
N THR A 312 -41.55 -5.12 -12.05
CA THR A 312 -41.98 -5.76 -10.80
C THR A 312 -41.74 -4.86 -9.59
N THR A 313 -40.55 -4.27 -9.50
CA THR A 313 -40.18 -3.37 -8.40
C THR A 313 -41.02 -2.09 -8.44
N LYS A 314 -41.28 -1.55 -9.64
CA LYS A 314 -42.19 -0.41 -9.84
C LYS A 314 -43.62 -0.72 -9.38
N LEU A 315 -44.14 -1.90 -9.72
CA LEU A 315 -45.47 -2.33 -9.29
C LEU A 315 -45.55 -2.45 -7.76
N GLN A 316 -44.50 -2.98 -7.12
CA GLN A 316 -44.41 -3.08 -5.67
C GLN A 316 -44.41 -1.69 -5.01
N ALA A 317 -43.66 -0.72 -5.54
CA ALA A 317 -43.64 0.65 -5.06
C ALA A 317 -45.02 1.33 -5.15
N LEU A 318 -45.71 1.20 -6.29
CA LEU A 318 -47.07 1.71 -6.48
C LEU A 318 -48.08 1.08 -5.52
N THR A 319 -47.93 -0.22 -5.26
CA THR A 319 -48.78 -0.95 -4.32
C THR A 319 -48.59 -0.42 -2.90
N LEU A 320 -47.33 -0.27 -2.46
CA LEU A 320 -47.01 0.27 -1.13
C LEU A 320 -47.48 1.71 -0.95
N LYS A 321 -47.40 2.54 -1.99
CA LYS A 321 -47.98 3.89 -1.97
C LYS A 321 -49.48 3.88 -1.78
N THR A 322 -50.19 3.04 -2.54
CA THR A 322 -51.64 2.92 -2.44
C THR A 322 -52.05 2.44 -1.05
N LEU A 323 -51.33 1.44 -0.51
CA LEU A 323 -51.53 0.94 0.84
C LEU A 323 -51.27 2.03 1.89
N HIS A 324 -50.20 2.82 1.74
CA HIS A 324 -49.88 3.93 2.64
C HIS A 324 -51.02 4.96 2.70
N THR A 325 -51.50 5.45 1.55
CA THR A 325 -52.59 6.43 1.49
C THR A 325 -53.89 5.90 2.10
N ASN A 326 -54.23 4.64 1.83
CA ASN A 326 -55.44 4.02 2.37
C ASN A 326 -55.33 3.78 3.89
N SER A 327 -54.16 3.36 4.36
CA SER A 327 -53.92 3.13 5.78
C SER A 327 -53.92 4.43 6.60
N MET A 328 -53.36 5.53 6.08
CA MET A 328 -53.45 6.85 6.74
C MET A 328 -54.89 7.25 7.00
N LYS A 329 -55.76 7.12 5.99
CA LYS A 329 -57.19 7.42 6.12
C LYS A 329 -57.85 6.55 7.17
N ARG A 330 -57.60 5.23 7.13
CA ARG A 330 -58.19 4.27 8.08
C ARG A 330 -57.74 4.52 9.52
N VAL A 331 -56.46 4.84 9.73
CA VAL A 331 -55.95 5.19 11.07
C VAL A 331 -56.66 6.43 11.60
N ALA A 332 -56.74 7.50 10.81
CA ALA A 332 -57.45 8.73 11.23
C ALA A 332 -58.94 8.48 11.52
N GLU A 333 -59.62 7.68 10.69
CA GLU A 333 -61.04 7.34 10.87
C GLU A 333 -61.31 6.55 12.16
N TYR A 334 -60.44 5.60 12.53
CA TYR A 334 -60.58 4.83 13.76
C TYR A 334 -60.12 5.61 14.99
N ALA A 335 -59.07 6.42 14.88
CA ALA A 335 -58.60 7.29 15.96
C ALA A 335 -59.66 8.32 16.37
N ALA A 336 -60.40 8.89 15.41
CA ALA A 336 -61.49 9.81 15.69
C ALA A 336 -62.63 9.20 16.54
N LYS A 337 -62.72 7.87 16.62
CA LYS A 337 -63.77 7.13 17.35
C LYS A 337 -63.23 6.38 18.57
N SER A 338 -61.93 6.46 18.85
CA SER A 338 -61.27 5.57 19.81
C SER A 338 -61.54 5.94 21.27
N GLY A 339 -61.93 7.19 21.56
CA GLY A 339 -62.29 7.65 22.91
C GLY A 339 -63.60 7.06 23.45
N ASP A 340 -64.55 6.76 22.55
CA ASP A 340 -65.91 6.32 22.92
C ASP A 340 -66.17 4.83 22.61
N ASN A 341 -65.23 4.15 21.94
CA ASN A 341 -65.43 2.80 21.43
C ASN A 341 -64.14 1.96 21.48
N GLU A 342 -64.12 0.98 22.39
CA GLU A 342 -63.01 0.04 22.56
C GLU A 342 -62.70 -0.78 21.29
N ALA A 343 -63.72 -1.12 20.50
CA ALA A 343 -63.51 -1.82 19.23
C ALA A 343 -62.83 -0.91 18.18
N ALA A 344 -63.13 0.39 18.19
CA ALA A 344 -62.46 1.37 17.33
C ALA A 344 -61.01 1.60 17.76
N LEU A 345 -60.74 1.62 19.06
CA LEU A 345 -59.37 1.69 19.61
C LEU A 345 -58.51 0.50 19.15
N LYS A 346 -59.03 -0.72 19.29
CA LYS A 346 -58.35 -1.95 18.82
C LYS A 346 -58.12 -1.94 17.30
N ALA A 347 -59.12 -1.51 16.52
CA ALA A 347 -59.00 -1.41 15.07
C ALA A 347 -57.98 -0.34 14.63
N CYS A 348 -57.91 0.79 15.34
CA CYS A 348 -56.91 1.83 15.14
C CYS A 348 -55.50 1.29 15.39
N ALA A 349 -55.28 0.66 16.55
CA ALA A 349 -53.98 0.11 16.93
C ALA A 349 -53.52 -1.00 15.96
N GLN A 350 -54.40 -1.91 15.56
CA GLN A 350 -54.08 -2.96 14.59
C GLN A 350 -53.75 -2.40 13.20
N THR A 351 -54.54 -1.41 12.73
CA THR A 351 -54.28 -0.74 11.45
C THR A 351 -52.96 0.04 11.51
N GLY A 352 -52.66 0.71 12.63
CA GLY A 352 -51.39 1.40 12.88
C GLY A 352 -50.19 0.46 12.80
N ARG A 353 -50.23 -0.68 13.51
CA ARG A 353 -49.16 -1.70 13.45
C ARG A 353 -48.92 -2.21 12.02
N SER A 354 -49.99 -2.54 11.31
CA SER A 354 -49.89 -3.03 9.92
C SER A 354 -49.35 -1.96 8.97
N TRP A 355 -49.76 -0.70 9.15
CA TRP A 355 -49.29 0.42 8.33
C TRP A 355 -47.80 0.70 8.54
N ILE A 356 -47.34 0.72 9.79
CA ILE A 356 -45.94 0.91 10.16
C ILE A 356 -45.06 -0.22 9.60
N GLN A 357 -45.53 -1.47 9.63
CA GLN A 357 -44.85 -2.57 8.93
C GLN A 357 -44.77 -2.36 7.41
N GLY A 358 -45.81 -1.80 6.79
CA GLY A 358 -45.78 -1.40 5.37
C GLY A 358 -44.77 -0.30 5.07
N ILE A 359 -44.62 0.69 5.97
CA ILE A 359 -43.60 1.74 5.86
C ILE A 359 -42.19 1.15 5.99
N ARG A 360 -41.97 0.23 6.95
CA ARG A 360 -40.70 -0.51 7.07
C ARG A 360 -40.37 -1.29 5.81
N GLN A 361 -41.36 -1.96 5.22
CA GLN A 361 -41.16 -2.68 3.96
C GLN A 361 -40.75 -1.71 2.82
N ALA A 362 -41.34 -0.51 2.77
CA ALA A 362 -40.98 0.51 1.79
C ALA A 362 -39.55 1.04 1.99
N VAL A 363 -39.15 1.32 3.23
CA VAL A 363 -37.77 1.71 3.59
C VAL A 363 -36.79 0.62 3.18
N ASN A 364 -37.01 -0.63 3.57
CA ASN A 364 -36.14 -1.76 3.22
C ASN A 364 -36.03 -1.98 1.71
N THR A 365 -37.15 -1.87 0.99
CA THR A 365 -37.16 -2.01 -0.48
C THR A 365 -36.36 -0.89 -1.13
N THR A 366 -36.47 0.35 -0.63
CA THR A 366 -35.66 1.49 -1.10
C THR A 366 -34.17 1.21 -0.96
N GLY A 367 -33.74 0.72 0.21
CA GLY A 367 -32.35 0.35 0.45
C GLY A 367 -31.84 -0.72 -0.53
N ASN A 368 -32.63 -1.77 -0.76
CA ASN A 368 -32.29 -2.84 -1.69
C ASN A 368 -32.18 -2.34 -3.14
N VAL A 369 -33.10 -1.47 -3.58
CA VAL A 369 -33.10 -0.91 -4.94
C VAL A 369 -31.90 0.00 -5.16
N VAL A 370 -31.57 0.85 -4.18
CA VAL A 370 -30.38 1.71 -4.25
C VAL A 370 -29.10 0.87 -4.30
N ALA A 371 -28.99 -0.16 -3.46
CA ALA A 371 -27.83 -1.06 -3.45
C ALA A 371 -27.68 -1.82 -4.79
N LYS A 372 -28.77 -2.37 -5.31
CA LYS A 372 -28.81 -3.03 -6.62
C LYS A 372 -28.43 -2.07 -7.75
N SER A 373 -28.98 -0.85 -7.75
CA SER A 373 -28.69 0.14 -8.79
C SER A 373 -27.21 0.56 -8.80
N LYS A 374 -26.58 0.70 -7.63
CA LYS A 374 -25.13 0.92 -7.52
C LYS A 374 -24.34 -0.25 -8.08
N SER A 375 -24.73 -1.48 -7.76
CA SER A 375 -24.08 -2.69 -8.27
C SER A 375 -24.19 -2.81 -9.79
N ASP A 376 -25.39 -2.62 -10.34
CA ASP A 376 -25.65 -2.74 -11.78
C ASP A 376 -24.90 -1.65 -12.57
N LEU A 377 -24.87 -0.42 -12.05
CA LEU A 377 -24.06 0.68 -12.62
C LEU A 377 -22.58 0.31 -12.66
N GLU A 378 -22.04 -0.24 -11.57
CA GLU A 378 -20.64 -0.65 -11.50
C GLU A 378 -20.33 -1.82 -12.44
N VAL A 379 -21.24 -2.77 -12.62
CA VAL A 379 -21.10 -3.87 -13.60
C VAL A 379 -21.06 -3.32 -15.01
N GLN A 380 -21.98 -2.40 -15.36
CA GLN A 380 -22.02 -1.76 -16.68
C GLN A 380 -20.72 -1.01 -16.97
N LEU A 381 -20.27 -0.15 -16.05
CA LEU A 381 -19.03 0.61 -16.20
C LEU A 381 -17.79 -0.29 -16.28
N SER A 382 -17.76 -1.39 -15.52
CA SER A 382 -16.65 -2.34 -15.49
C SER A 382 -16.49 -3.19 -16.75
N THR A 383 -17.40 -3.08 -17.72
CA THR A 383 -17.21 -3.67 -19.05
C THR A 383 -16.08 -3.00 -19.84
N ASN A 384 -15.83 -1.71 -19.59
CA ASN A 384 -14.76 -0.92 -20.20
C ASN A 384 -13.40 -1.15 -19.49
N ALA A 385 -12.33 -1.37 -20.26
CA ALA A 385 -11.00 -1.67 -19.73
C ALA A 385 -10.32 -0.47 -19.03
N ASP A 386 -10.47 0.74 -19.58
CA ASP A 386 -9.95 1.99 -18.99
C ASP A 386 -10.62 2.25 -17.65
N TYR A 387 -11.93 2.02 -17.55
CA TYR A 387 -12.66 2.14 -16.29
C TYR A 387 -12.21 1.11 -15.26
N ARG A 388 -11.93 -0.14 -15.65
CA ARG A 388 -11.40 -1.17 -14.71
C ARG A 388 -10.04 -0.77 -14.13
N GLN A 389 -9.13 -0.29 -14.97
CA GLN A 389 -7.82 0.18 -14.52
C GLN A 389 -7.94 1.42 -13.62
N TRP A 390 -8.78 2.39 -14.02
CA TRP A 390 -9.08 3.55 -13.20
C TRP A 390 -9.67 3.16 -11.85
N LYS A 391 -10.67 2.27 -11.83
CA LYS A 391 -11.36 1.83 -10.61
C LYS A 391 -10.41 1.13 -9.65
N ALA A 392 -9.51 0.27 -10.12
CA ALA A 392 -8.52 -0.37 -9.27
C ALA A 392 -7.65 0.66 -8.54
N GLN A 393 -7.18 1.69 -9.25
CA GLN A 393 -6.35 2.75 -8.66
C GLN A 393 -7.17 3.73 -7.80
N TYR A 394 -8.37 4.10 -8.22
CA TYR A 394 -9.28 4.96 -7.45
C TYR A 394 -9.70 4.29 -6.14
N THR A 395 -9.95 2.98 -6.15
CA THR A 395 -10.26 2.20 -4.94
C THR A 395 -9.10 2.25 -3.96
N LEU A 396 -7.85 2.10 -4.42
CA LEU A 396 -6.68 2.28 -3.57
C LEU A 396 -6.64 3.69 -2.96
N ILE A 397 -6.86 4.73 -3.76
CA ILE A 397 -6.87 6.13 -3.30
C ILE A 397 -7.98 6.40 -2.29
N GLU A 398 -9.21 5.93 -2.52
CA GLU A 398 -10.33 6.10 -1.59
C GLU A 398 -10.12 5.33 -0.29
N THR A 399 -9.50 4.16 -0.36
CA THR A 399 -9.12 3.39 0.84
C THR A 399 -8.04 4.13 1.63
N GLU A 400 -7.07 4.76 0.95
CA GLU A 400 -6.07 5.64 1.58
C GLU A 400 -6.72 6.89 2.20
N ARG A 401 -7.63 7.58 1.50
CA ARG A 401 -8.37 8.74 2.05
C ARG A 401 -9.20 8.37 3.28
N THR A 402 -9.87 7.22 3.23
CA THR A 402 -10.65 6.72 4.38
C THR A 402 -9.73 6.41 5.55
N THR A 403 -8.56 5.83 5.28
CA THR A 403 -7.50 5.61 6.28
C THR A 403 -7.02 6.93 6.87
N ILE A 404 -6.76 7.95 6.04
CA ILE A 404 -6.35 9.31 6.47
C ILE A 404 -7.41 9.93 7.39
N LYS A 405 -8.70 9.88 7.02
CA LYS A 405 -9.80 10.38 7.88
C LYS A 405 -9.88 9.64 9.22
N ARG A 406 -9.66 8.32 9.22
CA ARG A 406 -9.61 7.53 10.47
C ARG A 406 -8.40 7.92 11.32
N VAL A 407 -7.24 8.15 10.71
CA VAL A 407 -6.05 8.67 11.38
C VAL A 407 -6.34 10.04 11.98
N GLU A 408 -6.91 10.96 11.21
CA GLU A 408 -7.28 12.30 11.69
C GLU A 408 -8.23 12.21 12.90
N LYS A 409 -9.31 11.43 12.79
CA LYS A 409 -10.26 11.24 13.90
C LYS A 409 -9.58 10.62 15.13
N ALA A 410 -8.74 9.61 14.94
CA ALA A 410 -7.96 9.02 16.04
C ALA A 410 -7.01 10.04 16.68
N MET A 411 -6.37 10.90 15.88
CA MET A 411 -5.49 11.98 16.33
C MET A 411 -6.26 13.11 17.06
N GLN A 412 -7.50 13.39 16.66
CA GLN A 412 -8.40 14.33 17.36
C GLN A 412 -8.81 13.77 18.72
N GLN A 413 -9.25 12.51 18.79
CA GLN A 413 -9.57 11.83 20.05
C GLN A 413 -8.36 11.79 20.99
N LEU A 414 -7.18 11.56 20.43
CA LEU A 414 -5.89 11.61 21.14
C LEU A 414 -5.54 12.96 21.73
N SER A 415 -5.88 14.05 21.04
CA SER A 415 -5.63 15.41 21.56
C SER A 415 -6.54 15.76 22.74
N GLN A 416 -7.67 15.05 22.86
CA GLN A 416 -8.65 15.22 23.93
C GLN A 416 -8.34 14.37 25.16
N ASP A 417 -7.64 13.25 24.96
CA ASP A 417 -7.27 12.33 26.04
C ASP A 417 -5.92 12.72 26.65
N ASN A 418 -5.89 12.94 27.98
CA ASN A 418 -4.68 13.22 28.75
C ASN A 418 -3.82 11.98 28.95
N SER A 419 -4.03 10.91 28.18
CA SER A 419 -3.20 9.71 28.23
C SER A 419 -1.76 10.13 27.98
N ILE A 420 -0.98 10.08 29.07
CA ILE A 420 0.46 10.24 29.09
C ILE A 420 0.99 9.01 28.35
N ILE A 421 0.89 9.02 27.02
CA ILE A 421 1.78 8.23 26.19
C ILE A 421 3.16 8.64 26.69
N ASP A 422 3.93 7.69 27.21
CA ASP A 422 5.24 7.99 27.78
C ASP A 422 6.16 8.46 26.66
N ARG A 423 6.08 9.77 26.36
CA ARG A 423 6.74 10.43 25.25
C ARG A 423 8.24 10.25 25.37
N SER A 424 8.72 10.17 26.61
CA SER A 424 10.11 9.93 26.94
C SER A 424 10.52 8.52 26.51
N GLU A 425 9.71 7.51 26.80
CA GLU A 425 9.94 6.13 26.42
C GLU A 425 9.86 5.94 24.90
N LEU A 426 8.83 6.48 24.24
CA LEU A 426 8.68 6.38 22.79
C LEU A 426 9.81 7.12 22.05
N ALA A 427 10.20 8.32 22.51
CA ALA A 427 11.31 9.06 21.93
C ALA A 427 12.64 8.32 22.16
N GLN A 428 12.87 7.75 23.34
CA GLN A 428 14.07 6.97 23.65
C GLN A 428 14.13 5.68 22.80
N ARG A 429 13.01 4.97 22.65
CA ARG A 429 12.86 3.83 21.74
C ARG A 429 13.16 4.23 20.30
N MET A 430 12.67 5.37 19.84
CA MET A 430 12.98 5.90 18.50
C MET A 430 14.45 6.26 18.31
N VAL A 431 15.12 6.79 19.34
CA VAL A 431 16.55 7.06 19.32
C VAL A 431 17.36 5.75 19.26
N ASN A 432 16.97 4.74 20.04
CA ASN A 432 17.62 3.41 20.01
C ASN A 432 17.45 2.74 18.64
N LEU A 433 16.24 2.80 18.08
CA LEU A 433 15.91 2.33 16.73
C LEU A 433 16.76 3.01 15.67
N LYS A 434 16.86 4.32 15.76
CA LYS A 434 17.68 5.14 14.87
C LYS A 434 19.15 4.75 14.95
N SER A 435 19.68 4.60 16.17
CA SER A 435 21.06 4.20 16.41
C SER A 435 21.36 2.81 15.83
N GLY A 436 20.46 1.83 15.99
CA GLY A 436 20.66 0.48 15.47
C GLY A 436 20.77 0.39 13.94
N LEU A 437 20.02 1.21 13.21
CA LEU A 437 19.97 1.22 11.74
C LEU A 437 20.94 2.19 11.07
N PHE A 438 21.16 3.34 11.70
CA PHE A 438 21.87 4.48 11.11
C PHE A 438 23.10 4.93 11.93
N GLY A 439 23.31 4.40 13.13
CA GLY A 439 24.41 4.76 14.02
C GLY A 439 25.67 3.91 13.81
N SER A 440 26.82 4.50 14.10
CA SER A 440 28.12 3.81 14.16
C SER A 440 28.21 2.94 15.41
N ARG A 441 28.83 1.76 15.31
CA ARG A 441 28.68 0.66 16.29
C ARG A 441 29.81 0.47 17.27
N SER A 442 30.78 1.36 17.35
CA SER A 442 31.71 1.32 18.47
C SER A 442 31.91 2.71 19.06
N ALA A 443 32.20 2.74 20.37
CA ALA A 443 32.70 3.93 21.06
C ALA A 443 33.97 4.52 20.40
N TRP A 444 34.56 3.77 19.46
CA TRP A 444 35.76 4.07 18.67
C TRP A 444 35.54 4.06 17.14
N GLY A 445 34.28 4.00 16.64
CA GLY A 445 33.94 4.11 15.21
C GLY A 445 34.11 2.85 14.32
N PHE A 446 34.26 1.65 14.86
CA PHE A 446 34.40 0.41 14.07
C PHE A 446 33.06 -0.30 13.87
N GLY A 447 32.66 -0.46 12.59
CA GLY A 447 31.43 -1.15 12.16
C GLY A 447 30.49 -0.22 11.40
N LYS A 448 30.24 -0.51 10.11
CA LYS A 448 29.37 0.31 9.25
C LYS A 448 27.89 0.14 9.65
N PRO A 449 27.07 1.21 9.62
CA PRO A 449 25.63 1.08 9.80
C PRO A 449 25.01 0.12 8.77
N PRO A 450 23.95 -0.64 9.12
CA PRO A 450 23.31 -1.60 8.21
C PRO A 450 22.79 -0.96 6.91
N VAL A 451 22.23 0.24 7.05
CA VAL A 451 21.81 1.09 5.93
C VAL A 451 22.98 1.40 5.00
N LEU A 452 24.15 1.74 5.55
CA LEU A 452 25.36 1.99 4.78
C LEU A 452 25.92 0.70 4.16
N ALA A 453 25.84 -0.43 4.85
CA ALA A 453 26.26 -1.73 4.34
C ALA A 453 25.42 -2.14 3.11
N TRP A 454 24.10 -1.93 3.17
CA TRP A 454 23.18 -2.17 2.05
C TRP A 454 23.48 -1.25 0.85
N ILE A 455 23.69 0.05 1.10
CA ILE A 455 24.06 1.02 0.04
C ILE A 455 25.38 0.61 -0.61
N ASN A 456 26.39 0.27 0.18
CA ASN A 456 27.70 -0.14 -0.33
C ASN A 456 27.63 -1.43 -1.15
N HIS A 457 26.90 -2.44 -0.68
CA HIS A 457 26.72 -3.68 -1.43
C HIS A 457 26.03 -3.42 -2.77
N THR A 458 24.94 -2.65 -2.77
CA THR A 458 24.21 -2.31 -4.00
C THR A 458 25.07 -1.49 -4.96
N LYS A 459 25.94 -0.62 -4.41
CA LYS A 459 26.95 0.11 -5.19
C LYS A 459 27.99 -0.86 -5.80
N THR A 460 28.47 -1.84 -5.04
CA THR A 460 29.38 -2.86 -5.58
C THR A 460 28.74 -3.65 -6.71
N MET A 461 27.46 -4.01 -6.60
CA MET A 461 26.72 -4.67 -7.68
C MET A 461 26.60 -3.77 -8.92
N HIS A 462 26.35 -2.47 -8.73
CA HIS A 462 26.40 -1.48 -9.81
C HIS A 462 27.79 -1.46 -10.48
N ASP A 463 28.86 -1.32 -9.70
CA ASP A 463 30.22 -1.23 -10.23
C ASP A 463 30.63 -2.53 -10.97
N GLN A 464 30.17 -3.70 -10.51
CA GLN A 464 30.34 -4.99 -11.17
C GLN A 464 29.58 -5.06 -12.50
N ALA A 465 28.32 -4.64 -12.53
CA ALA A 465 27.51 -4.59 -13.74
C ALA A 465 28.08 -3.61 -14.78
N VAL A 466 28.59 -2.44 -14.37
CA VAL A 466 29.33 -1.53 -15.25
C VAL A 466 30.59 -2.20 -15.80
N SER A 467 31.32 -2.95 -14.97
CA SER A 467 32.52 -3.68 -15.42
C SER A 467 32.18 -4.77 -16.44
N GLY A 468 31.08 -5.51 -16.22
CA GLY A 468 30.52 -6.47 -17.18
C GLY A 468 30.14 -5.81 -18.49
N PHE A 469 29.43 -4.69 -18.43
CA PHE A 469 29.09 -3.89 -19.61
C PHE A 469 30.34 -3.47 -20.41
N ILE A 470 31.38 -2.97 -19.74
CA ILE A 470 32.64 -2.58 -20.41
C ILE A 470 33.32 -3.79 -21.05
N ALA A 471 33.36 -4.94 -20.37
CA ALA A 471 33.94 -6.16 -20.91
C ALA A 471 33.18 -6.64 -22.16
N ASN A 472 31.85 -6.61 -22.12
CA ASN A 472 31.00 -6.97 -23.23
C ASN A 472 31.14 -5.97 -24.40
N MET A 473 31.23 -4.67 -24.13
CA MET A 473 31.54 -3.66 -25.16
C MET A 473 32.90 -3.89 -25.82
N LYS A 474 33.92 -4.32 -25.05
CA LYS A 474 35.22 -4.70 -25.61
C LYS A 474 35.12 -5.93 -26.51
N ALA A 475 34.34 -6.94 -26.11
CA ALA A 475 34.10 -8.13 -26.92
C ALA A 475 33.37 -7.79 -28.23
N LEU A 476 32.31 -6.97 -28.16
CA LEU A 476 31.56 -6.47 -29.32
C LEU A 476 32.46 -5.72 -30.30
N ARG A 477 33.32 -4.84 -29.78
CA ARG A 477 34.30 -4.10 -30.59
C ARG A 477 35.32 -5.04 -31.23
N ALA A 478 35.80 -6.05 -30.52
CA ALA A 478 36.73 -7.03 -31.07
C ALA A 478 36.07 -7.87 -32.19
N GLY A 479 34.84 -8.35 -31.97
CA GLY A 479 34.07 -9.07 -32.99
C GLY A 479 33.77 -8.20 -34.21
N SER A 480 33.39 -6.95 -34.00
CA SER A 480 33.24 -5.98 -35.08
C SER A 480 34.55 -5.73 -35.82
N TYR A 481 35.67 -5.60 -35.11
CA TYR A 481 36.99 -5.40 -35.73
C TYR A 481 37.40 -6.61 -36.60
N SER A 482 37.14 -7.84 -36.16
CA SER A 482 37.47 -9.04 -36.96
C SER A 482 36.74 -9.11 -38.30
N LEU A 483 35.61 -8.41 -38.44
CA LEU A 483 34.83 -8.33 -39.68
C LEU A 483 35.26 -7.15 -40.59
N THR A 484 36.28 -6.36 -40.20
CA THR A 484 36.80 -5.25 -41.01
C THR A 484 37.94 -5.68 -41.92
N ASP A 485 38.29 -4.85 -42.91
CA ASP A 485 39.43 -5.12 -43.79
C ASP A 485 40.76 -5.27 -43.03
N ALA A 486 40.99 -4.49 -41.96
CA ALA A 486 42.17 -4.68 -41.12
C ALA A 486 42.11 -6.01 -40.32
N GLY A 487 40.93 -6.36 -39.78
CA GLY A 487 40.73 -7.63 -39.06
C GLY A 487 40.90 -8.86 -39.94
N LEU A 488 40.57 -8.75 -41.22
CA LEU A 488 40.77 -9.78 -42.24
C LEU A 488 42.20 -9.80 -42.81
N GLY A 489 43.12 -8.99 -42.27
CA GLY A 489 44.52 -8.95 -42.70
C GLY A 489 44.78 -8.17 -44.00
N LYS A 490 43.78 -7.49 -44.57
CA LYS A 490 43.96 -6.71 -45.81
C LYS A 490 44.73 -5.40 -45.60
N ALA A 491 44.99 -5.02 -44.35
CA ALA A 491 45.84 -3.89 -44.02
C ALA A 491 47.34 -4.19 -44.20
N PHE A 492 47.75 -5.45 -44.38
CA PHE A 492 49.16 -5.79 -44.58
C PHE A 492 49.56 -5.58 -46.03
N ILE A 493 50.51 -4.67 -46.25
CA ILE A 493 51.09 -4.39 -47.57
C ILE A 493 52.52 -4.94 -47.60
N ILE A 494 52.81 -5.79 -48.58
CA ILE A 494 54.15 -6.31 -48.84
C ILE A 494 54.87 -5.33 -49.75
N THR A 495 56.02 -4.82 -49.31
CA THR A 495 56.83 -3.91 -50.11
C THR A 495 57.63 -4.69 -51.17
N PRO A 496 58.02 -4.05 -52.28
CA PRO A 496 58.88 -4.68 -53.29
C PRO A 496 60.22 -5.20 -52.74
N ALA A 497 60.68 -4.66 -51.60
CA ALA A 497 61.91 -5.07 -50.92
C ALA A 497 61.71 -6.23 -49.92
N GLY A 498 60.52 -6.85 -49.87
CA GLY A 498 60.21 -7.97 -48.96
C GLY A 498 59.89 -7.57 -47.52
N GLY A 499 59.77 -6.27 -47.22
CA GLY A 499 59.27 -5.78 -45.94
C GLY A 499 57.73 -5.81 -45.88
N TYR A 500 57.16 -5.76 -44.68
CA TYR A 500 55.72 -5.55 -44.49
C TYR A 500 55.49 -4.30 -43.66
N TYR A 501 54.44 -3.56 -43.99
CA TYR A 501 53.89 -2.52 -43.11
C TYR A 501 52.36 -2.62 -43.09
N GLN A 502 51.76 -2.07 -42.05
CA GLN A 502 50.31 -2.00 -41.94
C GLN A 502 49.82 -0.63 -42.44
N ASP A 503 48.80 -0.63 -43.31
CA ASP A 503 48.19 0.59 -43.82
C ASP A 503 47.48 1.35 -42.67
N PRO A 504 47.98 2.54 -42.28
CA PRO A 504 47.42 3.30 -41.17
C PRO A 504 46.01 3.84 -41.48
N VAL A 505 45.65 4.04 -42.74
CA VAL A 505 44.31 4.51 -43.15
C VAL A 505 43.30 3.39 -42.97
N ILE A 506 43.61 2.18 -43.43
CA ILE A 506 42.74 0.99 -43.26
C ILE A 506 42.59 0.66 -41.77
N GLN A 507 43.67 0.79 -40.98
CA GLN A 507 43.60 0.61 -39.52
C GLN A 507 42.69 1.62 -38.84
N ALA A 508 42.87 2.92 -39.13
CA ALA A 508 42.05 3.97 -38.54
C ALA A 508 40.57 3.82 -38.91
N ALA A 509 40.28 3.48 -40.17
CA ALA A 509 38.92 3.21 -40.64
C ALA A 509 38.31 2.00 -39.92
N SER A 510 39.06 0.90 -39.81
CA SER A 510 38.63 -0.33 -39.13
C SER A 510 38.39 -0.12 -37.63
N GLN A 511 39.24 0.67 -36.97
CA GLN A 511 39.02 1.08 -35.58
C GLN A 511 37.74 1.91 -35.43
N LYS A 512 37.47 2.85 -36.34
CA LYS A 512 36.23 3.65 -36.32
C LYS A 512 34.98 2.79 -36.55
N ILE A 513 35.05 1.82 -37.46
CA ILE A 513 33.97 0.86 -37.69
C ILE A 513 33.71 0.04 -36.42
N SER A 514 34.77 -0.50 -35.82
CA SER A 514 34.74 -1.28 -34.58
C SER A 514 34.12 -0.49 -33.42
N GLN A 515 34.56 0.76 -33.21
CA GLN A 515 34.05 1.60 -32.13
C GLN A 515 32.55 1.89 -32.25
N ASN A 516 32.06 2.06 -33.48
CA ASN A 516 30.66 2.39 -33.77
C ASN A 516 29.81 1.17 -34.14
N LEU A 517 30.39 -0.05 -34.12
CA LEU A 517 29.77 -1.29 -34.56
C LEU A 517 29.10 -1.14 -35.94
N SER A 518 29.67 -0.32 -36.83
CA SER A 518 28.96 0.12 -38.06
C SER A 518 28.72 -1.02 -39.04
N ASN A 519 29.49 -2.09 -38.91
CA ASN A 519 29.45 -3.27 -39.76
C ASN A 519 28.52 -4.37 -39.20
N PHE A 520 28.04 -4.24 -37.96
CA PHE A 520 26.94 -5.05 -37.43
C PHE A 520 25.63 -4.63 -38.10
N THR A 521 25.36 -5.28 -39.23
CA THR A 521 24.24 -5.05 -40.14
C THR A 521 23.76 -6.38 -40.68
N LEU A 522 22.51 -6.46 -41.15
CA LEU A 522 21.97 -7.72 -41.70
C LEU A 522 22.69 -8.18 -42.98
N ASP A 523 23.32 -7.28 -43.72
CA ASP A 523 24.11 -7.62 -44.91
C ASP A 523 25.37 -8.41 -44.57
N GLN A 524 26.00 -8.09 -43.42
CA GLN A 524 27.20 -8.78 -42.95
C GLN A 524 26.92 -9.90 -41.96
N LEU A 525 25.81 -9.80 -41.22
CA LEU A 525 25.37 -10.74 -40.20
C LEU A 525 23.91 -11.11 -40.47
N PRO A 526 23.62 -11.95 -41.48
CA PRO A 526 22.25 -12.32 -41.83
C PRO A 526 21.55 -13.04 -40.68
N VAL A 527 20.24 -12.85 -40.56
CA VAL A 527 19.43 -13.52 -39.53
C VAL A 527 19.59 -15.03 -39.64
N GLY A 528 19.88 -15.68 -38.52
CA GLY A 528 20.10 -17.13 -38.44
C GLY A 528 21.50 -17.59 -38.83
N SER A 529 22.42 -16.67 -39.17
CA SER A 529 23.84 -17.01 -39.25
C SER A 529 24.43 -17.19 -37.85
N ARG A 530 25.47 -18.02 -37.72
CA ARG A 530 26.16 -18.24 -36.44
C ARG A 530 26.76 -16.94 -35.90
N GLU A 531 27.27 -16.10 -36.78
CA GLU A 531 27.87 -14.81 -36.46
C GLU A 531 26.81 -13.82 -35.96
N ASN A 532 25.60 -13.84 -36.56
CA ASN A 532 24.46 -13.07 -36.08
C ASN A 532 24.03 -13.53 -34.68
N GLU A 533 23.91 -14.83 -34.43
CA GLU A 533 23.57 -15.38 -33.10
C GLU A 533 24.59 -14.96 -32.03
N ILE A 534 25.88 -15.07 -32.32
CA ILE A 534 26.95 -14.66 -31.40
C ILE A 534 26.89 -13.15 -31.14
N ALA A 535 26.70 -12.34 -32.18
CA ALA A 535 26.58 -10.88 -32.03
C ALA A 535 25.35 -10.52 -31.19
N CYS A 536 24.21 -11.19 -31.41
CA CYS A 536 23.00 -10.99 -30.60
C CYS A 536 23.23 -11.36 -29.14
N GLN A 537 23.82 -12.52 -28.83
CA GLN A 537 24.12 -12.92 -27.45
C GLN A 537 25.04 -11.91 -26.73
N GLN A 538 26.04 -11.38 -27.41
CA GLN A 538 26.94 -10.37 -26.86
C GLN A 538 26.25 -9.01 -26.65
N LEU A 539 25.42 -8.58 -27.61
CA LEU A 539 24.63 -7.36 -27.49
C LEU A 539 23.61 -7.47 -26.36
N GLU A 540 22.95 -8.62 -26.21
CA GLU A 540 22.00 -8.91 -25.14
C GLU A 540 22.69 -8.89 -23.78
N SER A 541 23.85 -9.54 -23.65
CA SER A 541 24.64 -9.55 -22.41
C SER A 541 25.08 -8.14 -22.01
N ALA A 542 25.57 -7.35 -22.97
CA ALA A 542 25.91 -5.94 -22.72
C ALA A 542 24.68 -5.14 -22.27
N TRP A 543 23.53 -5.34 -22.91
CA TRP A 543 22.30 -4.63 -22.54
C TRP A 543 21.79 -5.01 -21.15
N LEU A 544 21.87 -6.29 -20.78
CA LEU A 544 21.49 -6.79 -19.46
C LEU A 544 22.39 -6.20 -18.36
N ASP A 545 23.70 -6.18 -18.56
CA ASP A 545 24.65 -5.58 -17.63
C ASP A 545 24.42 -4.07 -17.47
N TRP A 546 24.19 -3.35 -18.58
CA TRP A 546 23.83 -1.94 -18.54
C TRP A 546 22.53 -1.71 -17.74
N SER A 547 21.49 -2.49 -18.03
CA SER A 547 20.22 -2.38 -17.32
C SER A 547 20.38 -2.66 -15.83
N ALA A 548 21.10 -3.72 -15.46
CA ALA A 548 21.36 -4.05 -14.06
C ALA A 548 22.11 -2.92 -13.35
N ALA A 549 23.10 -2.31 -14.01
CA ALA A 549 23.82 -1.16 -13.47
C ALA A 549 22.89 0.02 -13.17
N ILE A 550 21.96 0.34 -14.08
CA ILE A 550 20.97 1.41 -13.86
C ILE A 550 19.98 1.05 -12.75
N ASP A 551 19.50 -0.19 -12.73
CA ASP A 551 18.55 -0.69 -11.73
C ASP A 551 19.13 -0.60 -10.31
N HIS A 552 20.42 -0.94 -10.13
CA HIS A 552 21.11 -0.82 -8.85
C HIS A 552 21.25 0.65 -8.39
N ILE A 553 21.56 1.59 -9.29
CA ILE A 553 21.54 3.03 -8.94
C ILE A 553 20.14 3.48 -8.57
N GLY A 554 19.12 3.06 -9.33
CA GLY A 554 17.72 3.37 -9.08
C GLY A 554 17.27 2.90 -7.69
N ALA A 555 17.69 1.69 -7.30
CA ALA A 555 17.43 1.13 -5.97
C ALA A 555 18.08 1.96 -4.85
N ILE A 556 19.33 2.42 -5.02
CA ILE A 556 19.99 3.30 -4.04
C ILE A 556 19.26 4.64 -3.94
N GLN A 557 18.90 5.26 -5.07
CA GLN A 557 18.16 6.53 -5.09
C GLN A 557 16.84 6.38 -4.33
N PHE A 558 16.06 5.36 -4.65
CA PHE A 558 14.79 5.10 -3.97
C PHE A 558 14.98 4.89 -2.47
N PHE A 559 15.98 4.10 -2.07
CA PHE A 559 16.27 3.87 -0.66
C PHE A 559 16.64 5.16 0.07
N CYS A 560 17.43 6.01 -0.57
CA CYS A 560 17.80 7.32 -0.05
C CYS A 560 16.60 8.28 0.02
N ASP A 561 15.75 8.33 -1.00
CA ASP A 561 14.52 9.13 -1.02
C ASP A 561 13.54 8.69 0.09
N MET A 562 13.46 7.39 0.35
CA MET A 562 12.65 6.82 1.42
C MET A 562 13.12 7.33 2.79
N ILE A 563 14.43 7.33 3.07
CA ILE A 563 14.96 7.74 4.37
C ILE A 563 15.20 9.25 4.49
N ASP A 564 15.18 10.00 3.39
CA ASP A 564 15.45 11.44 3.38
C ASP A 564 14.68 12.22 4.47
N PRO A 565 13.37 11.99 4.68
CA PRO A 565 12.61 12.71 5.71
C PRO A 565 13.07 12.48 7.14
N VAL A 566 13.84 11.41 7.40
CA VAL A 566 14.34 11.04 8.73
C VAL A 566 15.85 11.24 8.89
N LEU A 567 16.57 11.56 7.81
CA LEU A 567 17.99 11.88 7.83
C LEU A 567 18.25 13.17 8.64
N ASP A 568 19.07 13.05 9.69
CA ASP A 568 19.52 14.20 10.48
C ASP A 568 21.00 14.06 10.91
N VAL A 569 21.48 15.08 11.62
CA VAL A 569 22.86 15.19 12.12
C VAL A 569 23.23 14.15 13.20
N LYS A 570 22.26 13.39 13.73
CA LYS A 570 22.49 12.36 14.75
C LYS A 570 22.73 10.97 14.14
N MET A 571 22.64 10.84 12.83
CA MET A 571 23.00 9.62 12.10
C MET A 571 24.48 9.61 11.74
N ASP A 572 25.03 8.44 11.40
CA ASP A 572 26.37 8.34 10.84
C ASP A 572 26.50 9.22 9.59
N SER A 573 27.49 10.10 9.59
CA SER A 573 27.71 11.09 8.52
C SER A 573 27.94 10.43 7.15
N SER A 574 28.38 9.18 7.12
CA SER A 574 28.58 8.41 5.90
C SER A 574 27.25 8.03 5.24
N VAL A 575 26.19 7.78 6.03
CA VAL A 575 24.84 7.54 5.50
C VAL A 575 24.29 8.81 4.88
N VAL A 576 24.40 9.93 5.61
CA VAL A 576 23.95 11.25 5.11
C VAL A 576 24.70 11.63 3.85
N THR A 577 26.03 11.48 3.83
CA THR A 577 26.87 11.75 2.65
C THR A 577 26.53 10.84 1.48
N SER A 578 26.24 9.56 1.72
CA SER A 578 25.87 8.63 0.64
C SER A 578 24.56 9.01 -0.03
N CYS A 579 23.58 9.54 0.72
CA CYS A 579 22.25 9.87 0.20
C CYS A 579 22.09 11.31 -0.26
N ARG A 580 22.54 12.30 0.53
CA ARG A 580 22.41 13.74 0.23
C ARG A 580 23.67 14.36 -0.36
N GLY A 581 24.80 13.67 -0.26
CA GLY A 581 26.11 14.31 -0.40
C GLY A 581 26.46 15.15 0.83
N ASN A 582 27.53 15.93 0.72
CA ASN A 582 27.91 16.90 1.74
C ASN A 582 28.38 18.19 1.06
N ALA A 583 27.68 19.29 1.31
CA ALA A 583 28.18 20.61 1.04
C ALA A 583 28.76 21.14 2.35
N GLN A 584 30.09 21.25 2.44
CA GLN A 584 30.68 21.95 3.57
C GLN A 584 30.15 23.40 3.60
N LEU A 585 29.76 23.89 4.79
CA LEU A 585 29.24 25.26 4.99
C LEU A 585 30.20 26.36 4.49
N ASN A 586 31.49 26.03 4.31
CA ASN A 586 32.52 26.93 3.81
C ASN A 586 32.65 26.94 2.26
N GLY A 587 31.82 26.18 1.53
CA GLY A 587 31.82 26.13 0.06
C GLY A 587 33.04 25.48 -0.60
N ARG A 588 34.01 24.94 0.18
CA ARG A 588 35.30 24.44 -0.34
C ARG A 588 35.35 22.92 -0.59
N GLY A 589 34.30 22.19 -0.24
CA GLY A 589 34.18 20.77 -0.56
C GLY A 589 32.73 20.38 -0.80
N TYR A 590 32.41 19.98 -2.03
CA TYR A 590 31.14 19.33 -2.39
C TYR A 590 31.40 17.86 -2.65
N VAL A 591 30.98 17.01 -1.71
CA VAL A 591 30.97 15.56 -1.89
C VAL A 591 29.63 15.18 -2.48
N LYS A 592 29.63 14.64 -3.71
CA LYS A 592 28.42 14.13 -4.36
C LYS A 592 27.84 12.95 -3.59
N SER A 593 26.52 12.79 -3.64
CA SER A 593 25.87 11.55 -3.22
C SER A 593 26.41 10.36 -4.03
N THR A 594 26.22 9.15 -3.51
CA THR A 594 26.63 7.91 -4.22
C THR A 594 25.99 7.83 -5.60
N VAL A 595 24.71 8.23 -5.71
CA VAL A 595 23.95 8.21 -6.96
C VAL A 595 24.46 9.28 -7.93
N ASP A 596 24.69 10.51 -7.47
CA ASP A 596 25.15 11.60 -8.34
C ASP A 596 26.57 11.35 -8.86
N LEU A 597 27.43 10.77 -8.02
CA LEU A 597 28.76 10.36 -8.45
C LEU A 597 28.68 9.27 -9.53
N ALA A 598 27.84 8.24 -9.33
CA ALA A 598 27.68 7.17 -10.30
C ALA A 598 27.11 7.68 -11.63
N LYS A 599 26.06 8.52 -11.59
CA LYS A 599 25.50 9.20 -12.78
C LYS A 599 26.56 10.03 -13.51
N GLN A 600 27.38 10.78 -12.78
CA GLN A 600 28.48 11.54 -13.37
C GLN A 600 29.49 10.63 -14.07
N VAL A 601 29.89 9.51 -13.45
CA VAL A 601 30.85 8.57 -14.05
C VAL A 601 30.27 7.99 -15.34
N LEU A 602 29.02 7.52 -15.32
CA LEU A 602 28.35 6.97 -16.51
C LEU A 602 28.27 7.98 -17.67
N SER A 603 28.00 9.25 -17.36
CA SER A 603 27.93 10.33 -18.35
C SER A 603 29.31 10.72 -18.86
N THR A 604 30.27 11.00 -17.98
CA THR A 604 31.62 11.48 -18.34
C THR A 604 32.45 10.44 -19.09
N LYS A 605 32.23 9.14 -18.82
CA LYS A 605 32.88 8.04 -19.54
C LYS A 605 32.17 7.67 -20.85
N GLY A 606 31.01 8.26 -21.15
CA GLY A 606 30.28 8.02 -22.39
C GLY A 606 29.53 6.67 -22.44
N TYR A 607 29.42 5.94 -21.33
CA TYR A 607 28.78 4.62 -21.29
C TYR A 607 27.29 4.68 -21.67
N GLN A 608 26.62 5.80 -21.40
CA GLN A 608 25.24 6.01 -21.85
C GLN A 608 25.11 6.04 -23.39
N ASN A 609 26.11 6.59 -24.09
CA ASN A 609 26.13 6.60 -25.55
C ASN A 609 26.42 5.20 -26.09
N GLU A 610 27.31 4.45 -25.45
CA GLU A 610 27.60 3.05 -25.78
C GLU A 610 26.36 2.16 -25.59
N ALA A 611 25.62 2.34 -24.50
CA ALA A 611 24.39 1.60 -24.27
C ALA A 611 23.30 1.93 -25.31
N THR A 612 23.20 3.19 -25.73
CA THR A 612 22.30 3.62 -26.81
C THR A 612 22.69 2.95 -28.14
N LEU A 613 23.99 2.82 -28.41
CA LEU A 613 24.50 2.09 -29.57
C LEU A 613 24.13 0.60 -29.51
N VAL A 614 24.29 -0.07 -28.37
CA VAL A 614 23.89 -1.47 -28.18
C VAL A 614 22.39 -1.65 -28.45
N SER A 615 21.54 -0.82 -27.85
CA SER A 615 20.08 -0.87 -28.05
C SER A 615 19.70 -0.70 -29.53
N LYS A 616 20.34 0.25 -30.22
CA LYS A 616 20.14 0.46 -31.65
C LYS A 616 20.54 -0.78 -32.45
N LYS A 617 21.67 -1.41 -32.12
CA LYS A 617 22.18 -2.58 -32.83
C LYS A 617 21.38 -3.85 -32.59
N LEU A 618 20.85 -4.05 -31.39
CA LEU A 618 19.87 -5.11 -31.11
C LEU A 618 18.67 -5.04 -32.07
N LYS A 619 18.14 -3.83 -32.31
CA LYS A 619 17.02 -3.61 -33.23
C LYS A 619 17.42 -3.83 -34.70
N GLU A 620 18.55 -3.28 -35.11
CA GLU A 620 19.03 -3.39 -36.50
C GLU A 620 19.34 -4.84 -36.90
N LEU A 621 19.87 -5.64 -35.97
CA LEU A 621 20.16 -7.06 -36.19
C LEU A 621 18.96 -7.99 -35.91
N GLN A 622 17.81 -7.43 -35.53
CA GLN A 622 16.60 -8.18 -35.17
C GLN A 622 16.83 -9.19 -34.04
N CYS A 623 17.71 -8.86 -33.10
CA CYS A 623 17.97 -9.69 -31.93
C CYS A 623 16.76 -9.66 -30.96
N PRO A 624 16.53 -10.74 -30.20
CA PRO A 624 15.62 -10.72 -29.06
C PRO A 624 15.93 -9.55 -28.13
N MET A 625 14.95 -8.72 -27.80
CA MET A 625 15.11 -7.74 -26.73
C MET A 625 14.85 -8.43 -25.40
N PRO A 626 15.84 -8.50 -24.49
CA PRO A 626 15.62 -9.10 -23.17
C PRO A 626 14.51 -8.34 -22.44
N ALA A 627 13.65 -9.07 -21.73
CA ALA A 627 12.68 -8.47 -20.83
C ALA A 627 13.43 -7.80 -19.66
N VAL A 628 13.72 -6.52 -19.81
CA VAL A 628 14.29 -5.69 -18.74
C VAL A 628 13.18 -5.16 -17.84
N SER A 629 13.51 -4.99 -16.54
CA SER A 629 12.57 -4.39 -15.60
C SER A 629 12.16 -2.98 -16.09
N VAL A 630 10.96 -2.54 -15.70
CA VAL A 630 10.18 -1.40 -16.28
C VAL A 630 10.88 -0.02 -16.19
N MET A 631 12.16 0.04 -15.82
CA MET A 631 12.98 1.25 -15.70
C MET A 631 13.57 1.78 -17.03
N ASN A 632 13.50 1.00 -18.12
CA ASN A 632 14.11 1.35 -19.42
C ASN A 632 13.12 1.88 -20.50
N GLN A 633 11.89 2.25 -20.14
CA GLN A 633 10.96 2.95 -21.04
C GLN A 633 10.97 4.47 -20.86
#